data_AF-A0AB35BLG4-F1
#
_entry.id   AF-A0AB35BLG4-F1
#
_cell.length_a   1.000
_cell.length_b   1.000
_cell.length_c   1.000
_cell.angle_alpha   90.00
_cell.angle_beta   90.00
_cell.angle_gamma   90.00
#
_symmetry.space_group_name_H-M   'P 1'
#
loop_
_entity.id
_entity.type
_entity.pdbx_description
1 polymer ?
#
loop_
_entity_poly.entity_id
_entity_poly.type
_entity_poly.pdbx_seq_one_letter_code
_entity_poly.pdbx_strand_id
1 'polypeptide(L)'
;MSRFDVTKTNIAVAQLIERTDNPRHKYLLHAYNRHRNLEVAGRWEEIFAPDMMVENPVYNFNTFGRTIRLEGADAIKSIYSEWAGTGECIFYVEHEKIAVGDNLICTDFVLYQQTPGSSLVAEGIDVDPQATYLMKNRQYMNWPYDDEGRLIGEDVWEVDASTREYIRLAPSEVLTCAQSAPLLEHLIKPLPHRPF
;
A
#
# COMPACT_ATOMS: atom_id res chain seq x y z
N MET A 1 -19.93 1.08 13.91
CA MET A 1 -18.48 1.13 13.64
C MET A 1 -18.24 0.35 12.36
N SER A 2 -17.37 0.84 11.46
CA SER A 2 -17.01 0.07 10.26
C SER A 2 -16.34 -1.24 10.67
N ARG A 3 -16.54 -2.30 9.88
CA ARG A 3 -15.87 -3.59 10.07
C ARG A 3 -14.34 -3.49 9.91
N PHE A 4 -13.88 -2.47 9.19
CA PHE A 4 -12.47 -2.22 8.90
C PHE A 4 -12.06 -0.83 9.40
N ASP A 5 -10.84 -0.74 9.94
CA ASP A 5 -10.27 0.48 10.50
C ASP A 5 -8.93 0.77 9.83
N VAL A 6 -8.92 1.83 9.02
CA VAL A 6 -7.77 2.20 8.19
C VAL A 6 -6.56 2.63 9.04
N THR A 7 -6.79 3.10 10.27
CA THR A 7 -5.70 3.50 11.17
C THR A 7 -4.89 2.31 11.69
N LYS A 8 -5.40 1.09 11.50
CA LYS A 8 -4.77 -0.15 11.94
C LYS A 8 -3.93 -0.83 10.86
N THR A 9 -3.97 -0.33 9.62
CA THR A 9 -3.31 -0.94 8.46
C THR A 9 -1.82 -1.19 8.67
N ASN A 10 -1.11 -0.34 9.42
CA ASN A 10 0.35 -0.44 9.62
C ASN A 10 0.76 -0.88 11.05
N ILE A 11 -0.12 -1.54 11.82
CA ILE A 11 0.21 -1.92 13.22
C ILE A 11 1.47 -2.78 13.31
N ALA A 12 1.66 -3.76 12.42
CA ALA A 12 2.84 -4.62 12.44
C ALA A 12 4.14 -3.81 12.20
N VAL A 13 4.07 -2.81 11.31
CA VAL A 13 5.19 -1.88 11.04
C VAL A 13 5.51 -1.05 12.27
N ALA A 14 4.51 -0.45 12.92
CA ALA A 14 4.69 0.34 14.14
C ALA A 14 5.34 -0.49 15.27
N GLN A 15 4.88 -1.72 15.45
CA GLN A 15 5.45 -2.64 16.43
C GLN A 15 6.88 -3.05 16.12
N LEU A 16 7.26 -3.16 14.84
CA LEU A 16 8.63 -3.46 14.45
C LEU A 16 9.55 -2.24 14.65
N ILE A 17 9.06 -1.03 14.37
CA ILE A 17 9.79 0.23 14.63
C ILE A 17 10.21 0.31 16.11
N GLU A 18 9.30 0.02 17.04
CA GLU A 18 9.54 0.08 18.49
C GLU A 18 10.65 -0.86 18.98
N ARG A 19 10.89 -1.97 18.26
CA ARG A 19 11.82 -3.04 18.66
C ARG A 19 13.11 -3.07 17.86
N THR A 20 13.19 -2.25 16.83
CA THR A 20 14.39 -2.13 16.00
C THR A 20 15.36 -1.23 16.74
N ASP A 21 16.67 -1.48 16.62
CA ASP A 21 17.70 -0.58 17.16
C ASP A 21 18.56 0.03 16.06
N ASN A 22 18.83 -0.75 14.99
CA ASN A 22 19.61 -0.31 13.86
C ASN A 22 19.00 0.97 13.26
N PRO A 23 19.75 2.08 13.22
CA PRO A 23 19.22 3.38 12.85
C PRO A 23 18.84 3.46 11.36
N ARG A 24 19.51 2.67 10.50
CA ARG A 24 19.12 2.53 9.08
C ARG A 24 17.80 1.80 8.94
N HIS A 25 17.65 0.65 9.60
CA HIS A 25 16.41 -0.13 9.56
C HIS A 25 15.22 0.67 10.11
N LYS A 26 15.42 1.44 11.19
CA LYS A 26 14.41 2.38 11.68
C LYS A 26 13.97 3.38 10.62
N TYR A 27 14.92 4.02 9.92
CA TYR A 27 14.62 4.97 8.86
C TYR A 27 13.77 4.32 7.76
N LEU A 28 14.17 3.14 7.27
CA LEU A 28 13.42 2.43 6.22
C LEU A 28 12.00 2.06 6.67
N LEU A 29 11.83 1.58 7.90
CA LEU A 29 10.51 1.27 8.43
C LEU A 29 9.62 2.52 8.57
N HIS A 30 10.20 3.67 8.93
CA HIS A 30 9.48 4.94 8.94
C HIS A 30 9.09 5.40 7.53
N ALA A 31 9.98 5.23 6.55
CA ALA A 31 9.68 5.52 5.14
C ALA A 31 8.54 4.63 4.61
N TYR A 32 8.62 3.32 4.82
CA TYR A 32 7.57 2.36 4.47
C TYR A 32 6.23 2.68 5.15
N ASN A 33 6.24 2.96 6.45
CA ASN A 33 5.04 3.35 7.20
C ASN A 33 4.43 4.65 6.67
N ARG A 34 5.26 5.65 6.39
CA ARG A 34 4.81 6.95 5.85
C ARG A 34 4.19 6.76 4.48
N HIS A 35 4.86 6.02 3.58
CA HIS A 35 4.41 5.75 2.22
C HIS A 35 3.00 5.16 2.19
N ARG A 36 2.77 4.05 2.90
CA ARG A 36 1.44 3.40 2.95
C ARG A 36 0.36 4.33 3.51
N ASN A 37 0.67 5.13 4.54
CA ASN A 37 -0.30 6.09 5.07
C ASN A 37 -0.60 7.23 4.09
N LEU A 38 0.41 7.72 3.35
CA LEU A 38 0.22 8.75 2.32
C LEU A 38 -0.66 8.24 1.18
N GLU A 39 -0.40 7.03 0.69
CA GLU A 39 -1.20 6.37 -0.34
C GLU A 39 -2.66 6.28 0.07
N VAL A 40 -2.93 5.71 1.25
CA VAL A 40 -4.30 5.51 1.73
C VAL A 40 -4.99 6.83 2.08
N ALA A 41 -4.23 7.87 2.45
CA ALA A 41 -4.75 9.23 2.63
C ALA A 41 -5.01 9.97 1.30
N GLY A 42 -4.66 9.40 0.15
CA GLY A 42 -4.72 10.07 -1.15
C GLY A 42 -3.71 11.21 -1.30
N ARG A 43 -2.68 11.26 -0.44
CA ARG A 43 -1.56 12.23 -0.46
C ARG A 43 -0.35 11.63 -1.18
N TRP A 44 -0.61 10.88 -2.25
CA TRP A 44 0.40 10.06 -2.92
C TRP A 44 1.49 10.89 -3.60
N GLU A 45 1.25 12.17 -3.91
CA GLU A 45 2.29 13.04 -4.47
C GLU A 45 3.49 13.19 -3.53
N GLU A 46 3.27 13.15 -2.22
CA GLU A 46 4.34 13.27 -1.21
C GLU A 46 5.25 12.04 -1.16
N ILE A 47 4.81 10.89 -1.69
CA ILE A 47 5.63 9.68 -1.81
C ILE A 47 6.85 9.94 -2.71
N PHE A 48 6.70 10.82 -3.69
CA PHE A 48 7.74 11.17 -4.67
C PHE A 48 8.68 12.27 -4.16
N ALA A 49 8.68 12.56 -2.86
CA ALA A 49 9.65 13.44 -2.27
C ALA A 49 11.08 12.89 -2.52
N PRO A 50 12.08 13.75 -2.81
CA PRO A 50 13.43 13.30 -3.15
C PRO A 50 14.14 12.47 -2.07
N ASP A 51 13.70 12.55 -0.82
CA ASP A 51 14.20 11.79 0.31
C ASP A 51 13.47 10.46 0.55
N MET A 52 12.38 10.20 -0.20
CA MET A 52 11.55 9.00 -0.12
C MET A 52 11.72 8.06 -1.32
N MET A 53 11.81 8.57 -2.54
CA MET A 53 11.79 7.76 -3.77
C MET A 53 12.86 8.21 -4.76
N VAL A 54 13.46 7.25 -5.46
CA VAL A 54 14.44 7.54 -6.53
C VAL A 54 13.75 8.16 -7.75
N GLU A 55 14.53 8.76 -8.64
CA GLU A 55 14.00 9.47 -9.81
C GLU A 55 13.35 8.53 -10.84
N ASN A 56 13.87 7.30 -10.96
CA ASN A 56 13.40 6.29 -11.90
C ASN A 56 13.02 4.99 -11.18
N PRO A 57 11.92 4.98 -10.41
CA PRO A 57 11.49 3.80 -9.69
C PRO A 57 10.89 2.75 -10.63
N VAL A 58 10.95 1.48 -10.24
CA VAL A 58 10.39 0.35 -11.03
C VAL A 58 9.46 -0.48 -10.16
N TYR A 59 8.22 -0.62 -10.60
CA TYR A 59 7.19 -1.38 -9.88
C TYR A 59 6.81 -2.61 -10.71
N ASN A 60 6.80 -3.78 -10.08
CA ASN A 60 6.36 -5.04 -10.68
C ASN A 60 5.17 -5.59 -9.88
N PHE A 61 4.01 -5.66 -10.51
CA PHE A 61 2.81 -6.23 -9.93
C PHE A 61 2.48 -7.54 -10.63
N ASN A 62 2.44 -8.64 -9.87
CA ASN A 62 1.88 -9.91 -10.28
C ASN A 62 0.73 -10.26 -9.33
N THR A 63 -0.36 -9.53 -9.50
CA THR A 63 -1.52 -9.56 -8.62
C THR A 63 -2.78 -9.50 -9.46
N PHE A 64 -3.87 -10.04 -8.95
CA PHE A 64 -5.19 -9.86 -9.57
C PHE A 64 -5.29 -10.47 -10.98
N GLY A 65 -4.48 -11.50 -11.26
CA GLY A 65 -4.40 -12.12 -12.59
C GLY A 65 -3.71 -11.23 -13.64
N ARG A 66 -3.02 -10.17 -13.23
CA ARG A 66 -2.29 -9.25 -14.10
C ARG A 66 -0.80 -9.29 -13.76
N THR A 67 0.02 -9.18 -14.81
CA THR A 67 1.45 -8.92 -14.69
C THR A 67 1.73 -7.57 -15.32
N ILE A 68 2.03 -6.57 -14.48
CA ILE A 68 2.29 -5.20 -14.90
C ILE A 68 3.68 -4.80 -14.42
N ARG A 69 4.43 -4.12 -15.30
CA ARG A 69 5.66 -3.43 -14.95
C ARG A 69 5.53 -1.95 -15.26
N LEU A 70 5.74 -1.10 -14.26
CA LEU A 70 5.77 0.35 -14.38
C LEU A 70 7.21 0.83 -14.18
N GLU A 71 7.64 1.79 -14.97
CA GLU A 71 8.99 2.34 -14.88
C GLU A 71 8.94 3.86 -14.98
N GLY A 72 9.66 4.52 -14.08
CA GLY A 72 9.74 5.97 -13.99
C GLY A 72 8.58 6.58 -13.20
N ALA A 73 8.84 7.77 -12.64
CA ALA A 73 7.90 8.46 -11.78
C ALA A 73 6.55 8.70 -12.47
N ASP A 74 6.53 9.08 -13.75
CA ASP A 74 5.28 9.42 -14.45
C ASP A 74 4.31 8.23 -14.57
N ALA A 75 4.83 7.04 -14.85
CA ALA A 75 4.01 5.82 -14.95
C ALA A 75 3.39 5.46 -13.59
N ILE A 76 4.17 5.58 -12.51
CA ILE A 76 3.74 5.23 -11.16
C ILE A 76 2.78 6.29 -10.60
N LYS A 77 3.03 7.58 -10.84
CA LYS A 77 2.10 8.69 -10.51
C LYS A 77 0.75 8.53 -11.20
N SER A 78 0.74 8.09 -12.46
CA SER A 78 -0.51 7.87 -13.20
C SER A 78 -1.38 6.80 -12.53
N ILE A 79 -0.78 5.70 -12.08
CA ILE A 79 -1.47 4.63 -11.34
C ILE A 79 -1.96 5.11 -9.98
N TYR A 80 -1.15 5.83 -9.20
CA TYR A 80 -1.61 6.38 -7.92
C TYR A 80 -2.76 7.36 -8.08
N SER A 81 -2.70 8.22 -9.11
CA SER A 81 -3.80 9.13 -9.43
C SER A 81 -5.08 8.39 -9.79
N GLU A 82 -4.99 7.29 -10.55
CA GLU A 82 -6.13 6.45 -10.89
C GLU A 82 -6.72 5.81 -9.63
N TRP A 83 -5.90 5.16 -8.80
CA TRP A 83 -6.32 4.53 -7.56
C TRP A 83 -6.93 5.50 -6.56
N ALA A 84 -6.42 6.72 -6.45
CA ALA A 84 -7.03 7.77 -5.65
C ALA A 84 -8.40 8.20 -6.19
N GLY A 85 -8.57 8.21 -7.51
CA GLY A 85 -9.84 8.55 -8.19
C GLY A 85 -10.89 7.44 -8.10
N THR A 86 -10.48 6.18 -8.10
CA THR A 86 -11.38 5.01 -8.02
C THR A 86 -11.60 4.51 -6.59
N GLY A 87 -10.81 5.00 -5.63
CA GLY A 87 -10.82 4.55 -4.24
C GLY A 87 -10.05 3.24 -4.01
N GLU A 88 -9.26 2.78 -4.97
CA GLU A 88 -8.42 1.58 -4.90
C GLU A 88 -7.13 1.78 -4.10
N CYS A 89 -6.79 3.01 -3.74
CA CYS A 89 -5.73 3.30 -2.77
C CYS A 89 -6.18 3.02 -1.32
N ILE A 90 -7.46 2.74 -1.08
CA ILE A 90 -7.96 2.33 0.22
C ILE A 90 -7.76 0.84 0.40
N PHE A 91 -6.92 0.47 1.36
CA PHE A 91 -6.73 -0.93 1.71
C PHE A 91 -6.48 -1.15 3.21
N TYR A 92 -6.71 -2.39 3.60
CA TYR A 92 -6.48 -2.89 4.96
C TYR A 92 -5.59 -4.11 4.91
N VAL A 93 -4.90 -4.37 6.02
CA VAL A 93 -3.95 -5.48 6.14
C VAL A 93 -4.19 -6.25 7.42
N GLU A 94 -4.20 -7.59 7.31
CA GLU A 94 -4.24 -8.53 8.42
C GLU A 94 -3.09 -9.54 8.35
N HIS A 95 -2.75 -10.13 9.49
CA HIS A 95 -1.73 -11.18 9.61
C HIS A 95 -0.36 -10.82 9.03
N GLU A 96 -0.02 -9.54 9.03
CA GLU A 96 1.24 -9.05 8.47
C GLU A 96 2.45 -9.54 9.26
N LYS A 97 3.37 -10.17 8.54
CA LYS A 97 4.74 -10.41 8.96
C LYS A 97 5.62 -9.49 8.14
N ILE A 98 6.52 -8.78 8.81
CA ILE A 98 7.43 -7.83 8.19
C ILE A 98 8.86 -8.11 8.65
N ALA A 99 9.80 -8.01 7.71
CA ALA A 99 11.23 -8.06 7.97
C ALA A 99 11.91 -6.88 7.28
N VAL A 100 12.97 -6.36 7.89
CA VAL A 100 13.81 -5.29 7.36
C VAL A 100 15.26 -5.76 7.31
N GLY A 101 15.90 -5.55 6.18
CA GLY A 101 17.34 -5.67 5.99
C GLY A 101 17.94 -4.30 5.67
N ASP A 102 19.22 -4.28 5.29
CA ASP A 102 19.92 -3.01 5.05
C ASP A 102 19.30 -2.23 3.89
N ASN A 103 18.90 -2.89 2.80
CA ASN A 103 18.37 -2.24 1.59
C ASN A 103 17.04 -2.86 1.12
N LEU A 104 16.30 -3.53 2.02
CA LEU A 104 15.10 -4.27 1.64
C LEU A 104 14.11 -4.35 2.80
N ILE A 105 12.84 -4.12 2.51
CA ILE A 105 11.73 -4.54 3.37
C ILE A 105 10.95 -5.65 2.66
N CYS A 106 10.64 -6.72 3.38
CA CYS A 106 9.84 -7.84 2.91
C CYS A 106 8.60 -8.01 3.78
N THR A 107 7.45 -8.29 3.18
CA THR A 107 6.21 -8.54 3.91
C THR A 107 5.42 -9.74 3.36
N ASP A 108 4.68 -10.38 4.26
CA ASP A 108 3.70 -11.45 3.99
C ASP A 108 2.43 -11.12 4.76
N PHE A 109 1.31 -10.92 4.06
CA PHE A 109 0.08 -10.44 4.69
C PHE A 109 -1.18 -10.79 3.90
N VAL A 110 -2.33 -10.63 4.54
CA VAL A 110 -3.65 -10.67 3.89
C VAL A 110 -4.08 -9.23 3.59
N LEU A 111 -4.23 -8.90 2.32
CA LEU A 111 -4.72 -7.62 1.83
C LEU A 111 -6.25 -7.64 1.76
N TYR A 112 -6.86 -6.49 2.00
CA TYR A 112 -8.24 -6.18 1.63
C TYR A 112 -8.24 -4.85 0.87
N GLN A 113 -8.25 -4.90 -0.46
CA GLN A 113 -8.24 -3.70 -1.30
C GLN A 113 -9.65 -3.31 -1.70
N GLN A 114 -10.03 -2.05 -1.50
CA GLN A 114 -11.32 -1.54 -1.95
C GLN A 114 -11.33 -1.44 -3.48
N THR A 115 -12.35 -2.03 -4.12
CA THR A 115 -12.44 -2.07 -5.58
C THR A 115 -13.87 -1.80 -6.04
N PRO A 116 -14.09 -0.89 -7.00
CA PRO A 116 -15.40 -0.70 -7.61
C PRO A 116 -15.89 -1.96 -8.31
N GLY A 117 -17.17 -2.30 -8.15
CA GLY A 117 -17.80 -3.43 -8.84
C GLY A 117 -17.72 -3.30 -10.36
N SER A 118 -17.75 -2.07 -10.89
CA SER A 118 -17.56 -1.81 -12.32
C SER A 118 -16.19 -2.29 -12.84
N SER A 119 -15.13 -2.13 -12.05
CA SER A 119 -13.78 -2.61 -12.39
C SER A 119 -13.74 -4.14 -12.40
N LEU A 120 -14.39 -4.78 -11.42
CA LEU A 120 -14.50 -6.24 -11.34
C LEU A 120 -15.30 -6.83 -12.51
N VAL A 121 -16.39 -6.19 -12.91
CA VAL A 121 -17.18 -6.61 -14.09
C VAL A 121 -16.35 -6.48 -15.37
N ALA A 122 -15.54 -5.43 -15.51
CA ALA A 122 -14.62 -5.28 -16.64
C ALA A 122 -13.56 -6.40 -16.69
N GLU A 123 -13.25 -7.01 -15.54
CA GLU A 123 -12.38 -8.19 -15.42
C GLU A 123 -13.12 -9.52 -15.60
N GLY A 124 -14.42 -9.49 -15.89
CA GLY A 124 -15.24 -10.68 -16.11
C GLY A 124 -15.74 -11.35 -14.83
N ILE A 125 -15.67 -10.67 -13.69
CA ILE A 125 -16.20 -11.17 -12.42
C ILE A 125 -17.71 -10.87 -12.34
N ASP A 126 -18.51 -11.88 -11.99
CA ASP A 126 -19.97 -11.75 -11.85
C ASP A 126 -20.36 -11.11 -10.51
N VAL A 127 -20.39 -9.78 -10.48
CA VAL A 127 -20.75 -8.96 -9.32
C VAL A 127 -21.61 -7.76 -9.73
N ASP A 128 -22.27 -7.13 -8.76
CA ASP A 128 -23.02 -5.88 -8.99
C ASP A 128 -22.06 -4.72 -9.34
N PRO A 129 -22.15 -4.12 -10.55
CA PRO A 129 -21.25 -3.05 -10.98
C PRO A 129 -21.44 -1.73 -10.23
N GLN A 130 -22.55 -1.56 -9.51
CA GLN A 130 -22.84 -0.34 -8.74
C GLN A 130 -22.42 -0.46 -7.26
N ALA A 131 -21.94 -1.62 -6.84
CA ALA A 131 -21.45 -1.86 -5.49
C ALA A 131 -19.93 -1.66 -5.41
N THR A 132 -19.42 -1.55 -4.19
CA THR A 132 -17.98 -1.59 -3.89
C THR A 132 -17.68 -2.88 -3.13
N TYR A 133 -16.51 -3.45 -3.37
CA TYR A 133 -16.05 -4.70 -2.76
C TYR A 133 -14.69 -4.50 -2.09
N LEU A 134 -14.33 -5.40 -1.20
CA LEU A 134 -12.95 -5.66 -0.85
C LEU A 134 -12.48 -6.90 -1.61
N MET A 135 -11.42 -6.76 -2.39
CA MET A 135 -10.63 -7.87 -2.90
C MET A 135 -9.70 -8.35 -1.81
N LYS A 136 -10.00 -9.53 -1.25
CA LYS A 136 -9.20 -10.15 -0.21
C LYS A 136 -8.31 -11.23 -0.81
N ASN A 137 -7.01 -11.13 -0.59
CA ASN A 137 -6.02 -12.14 -0.97
C ASN A 137 -4.78 -12.09 -0.08
N ARG A 138 -3.97 -13.15 -0.12
CA ARG A 138 -2.64 -13.14 0.51
C ARG A 138 -1.60 -12.65 -0.48
N GLN A 139 -0.74 -11.73 -0.05
CA GLN A 139 0.31 -11.15 -0.89
C GLN A 139 1.68 -11.17 -0.21
N TYR A 140 2.72 -11.17 -1.04
CA TYR A 140 4.08 -10.85 -0.67
C TYR A 140 4.49 -9.53 -1.30
N MET A 141 5.21 -8.68 -0.55
CA MET A 141 5.81 -7.47 -1.11
C MET A 141 7.29 -7.37 -0.75
N ASN A 142 8.11 -6.96 -1.72
CA ASN A 142 9.51 -6.62 -1.55
C ASN A 142 9.74 -5.17 -1.98
N TRP A 143 10.38 -4.40 -1.10
CA TRP A 143 10.61 -2.97 -1.27
C TRP A 143 12.12 -2.71 -1.21
N PRO A 144 12.82 -2.69 -2.36
CA PRO A 144 14.24 -2.38 -2.42
C PRO A 144 14.51 -0.88 -2.19
N TYR A 145 15.58 -0.57 -1.47
CA TYR A 145 16.03 0.79 -1.18
C TYR A 145 17.48 1.00 -1.64
N ASP A 146 17.81 2.23 -2.02
CA ASP A 146 19.20 2.61 -2.32
C ASP A 146 20.01 2.86 -1.04
N ASP A 147 21.30 3.16 -1.18
CA ASP A 147 22.18 3.42 -0.03
C ASP A 147 21.80 4.69 0.73
N GLU A 148 21.02 5.57 0.11
CA GLU A 148 20.41 6.74 0.73
C GLU A 148 19.08 6.44 1.44
N GLY A 149 18.56 5.21 1.33
CA GLY A 149 17.29 4.81 1.93
C GLY A 149 16.06 5.32 1.16
N ARG A 150 16.23 5.69 -0.11
CA ARG A 150 15.13 6.02 -1.04
C ARG A 150 14.61 4.75 -1.70
N LEU A 151 13.30 4.66 -1.86
CA LEU A 151 12.62 3.53 -2.48
C LEU A 151 13.01 3.44 -3.96
N ILE A 152 13.54 2.29 -4.36
CA ILE A 152 13.87 1.97 -5.76
C ILE A 152 12.64 1.45 -6.50
N GLY A 153 11.70 0.84 -5.79
CA GLY A 153 10.58 0.17 -6.43
C GLY A 153 9.76 -0.69 -5.48
N GLU A 154 8.80 -1.38 -6.06
CA GLU A 154 7.97 -2.36 -5.36
C GLU A 154 7.81 -3.60 -6.23
N ASP A 155 8.01 -4.76 -5.63
CA ASP A 155 7.63 -6.01 -6.24
C ASP A 155 6.54 -6.68 -5.40
N VAL A 156 5.38 -6.92 -6.00
CA VAL A 156 4.19 -7.41 -5.32
C VAL A 156 3.66 -8.66 -6.00
N TRP A 157 3.42 -9.71 -5.22
CA TRP A 157 2.90 -10.99 -5.70
C TRP A 157 1.70 -11.45 -4.91
N GLU A 158 0.63 -11.82 -5.61
CA GLU A 158 -0.46 -12.60 -5.06
C GLU A 158 -0.04 -14.07 -4.96
N VAL A 159 -0.23 -14.67 -3.78
CA VAL A 159 0.24 -16.04 -3.52
C VAL A 159 -0.57 -17.08 -4.27
N ASP A 160 -1.89 -16.97 -4.22
CA ASP A 160 -2.82 -17.90 -4.87
C ASP A 160 -4.14 -17.18 -5.20
N ALA A 161 -4.31 -16.85 -6.47
CA ALA A 161 -5.51 -16.19 -6.98
C ALA A 161 -6.79 -17.01 -6.80
N SER A 162 -6.70 -18.34 -6.64
CA SER A 162 -7.88 -19.20 -6.44
C SER A 162 -8.49 -19.04 -5.05
N THR A 163 -7.74 -18.47 -4.10
CA THR A 163 -8.21 -18.19 -2.73
C THR A 163 -8.78 -16.78 -2.57
N ARG A 164 -8.86 -16.00 -3.66
CA ARG A 164 -9.35 -14.63 -3.62
C ARG A 164 -10.83 -14.59 -3.27
N GLU A 165 -11.19 -13.69 -2.36
CA GLU A 165 -12.57 -13.42 -1.99
C GLU A 165 -12.98 -12.00 -2.40
N TYR A 166 -14.24 -11.83 -2.78
CA TYR A 166 -14.85 -10.53 -3.08
C TYR A 166 -15.91 -10.23 -2.03
N ILE A 167 -15.60 -9.33 -1.11
CA ILE A 167 -16.45 -9.02 0.04
C ILE A 167 -17.22 -7.74 -0.27
N ARG A 168 -18.52 -7.84 -0.54
CA ARG A 168 -19.37 -6.67 -0.75
C ARG A 168 -19.37 -5.75 0.48
N LEU A 169 -19.19 -4.46 0.26
CA LEU A 169 -19.30 -3.43 1.29
C LEU A 169 -20.70 -2.81 1.29
N ALA A 170 -21.21 -2.50 2.48
CA ALA A 170 -22.33 -1.58 2.61
C ALA A 170 -21.87 -0.16 2.20
N PRO A 171 -22.74 0.71 1.67
CA PRO A 171 -22.35 2.07 1.30
C PRO A 171 -21.70 2.88 2.44
N SER A 172 -22.07 2.61 3.69
CA SER A 172 -21.49 3.24 4.87
C SER A 172 -20.11 2.69 5.29
N GLU A 173 -19.68 1.56 4.71
CA GLU A 173 -18.36 0.98 4.93
C GLU A 173 -17.34 1.45 3.88
N VAL A 174 -17.80 1.98 2.73
CA VAL A 174 -16.94 2.51 1.67
C VAL A 174 -16.25 3.78 2.16
N LEU A 175 -14.92 3.79 2.08
CA LEU A 175 -14.11 4.92 2.51
C LEU A 175 -13.58 5.68 1.29
N THR A 176 -13.59 7.01 1.37
CA THR A 176 -12.99 7.89 0.37
C THR A 176 -11.67 8.46 0.89
N CYS A 177 -10.78 8.91 -0.01
CA CYS A 177 -9.54 9.60 0.37
C CYS A 177 -9.81 10.81 1.29
N ALA A 178 -10.86 11.58 1.01
CA ALA A 178 -11.25 12.73 1.84
C ALA A 178 -11.64 12.33 3.27
N GLN A 179 -12.18 11.13 3.47
CA GLN A 179 -12.50 10.60 4.80
C GLN A 179 -11.29 9.93 5.46
N SER A 180 -10.42 9.25 4.71
CA SER A 180 -9.23 8.59 5.25
C SER A 180 -8.14 9.58 5.67
N ALA A 181 -7.94 10.66 4.90
CA ALA A 181 -6.91 11.66 5.16
C ALA A 181 -6.91 12.20 6.61
N PRO A 182 -8.01 12.75 7.16
CA PRO A 182 -8.02 13.24 8.54
C PRO A 182 -7.83 12.13 9.58
N LEU A 183 -8.21 10.88 9.28
CA LEU A 183 -7.98 9.74 10.18
C LEU A 183 -6.49 9.38 10.26
N LEU A 184 -5.77 9.51 9.15
CA LEU A 184 -4.36 9.13 9.04
C LEU A 184 -3.37 10.26 9.33
N GLU A 185 -3.83 11.52 9.39
CA GLU A 185 -2.96 12.70 9.54
C GLU A 185 -1.95 12.56 10.69
N HIS A 186 -2.40 12.11 11.87
CA HIS A 186 -1.55 11.93 13.05
C HIS A 186 -0.53 10.78 12.94
N LEU A 187 -0.69 9.90 11.95
CA LEU A 187 0.19 8.77 11.66
C LEU A 187 1.22 9.10 10.56
N ILE A 188 0.95 10.12 9.73
CA ILE A 188 1.83 10.62 8.66
C ILE A 188 2.89 11.55 9.26
N LYS A 189 3.90 10.96 9.89
CA LYS A 189 5.02 11.69 10.51
C LYS A 189 6.10 12.02 9.48
N PRO A 190 6.88 13.11 9.66
CA PRO A 190 8.09 13.33 8.87
C PRO A 190 9.07 12.18 9.08
N LEU A 191 9.95 11.95 8.10
CA LEU A 191 11.02 10.98 8.27
C LEU A 191 11.97 11.41 9.39
N PRO A 192 12.53 10.45 10.15
CA PRO A 192 13.59 10.76 11.09
C PRO A 192 14.83 11.26 10.34
N HIS A 193 15.71 11.97 11.05
CA HIS A 193 17.01 12.37 10.52
C HIS A 193 17.77 11.14 9.99
N ARG A 194 18.28 11.21 8.75
CA ARG A 194 19.06 10.15 8.12
C ARG A 194 20.43 10.00 8.79
N PRO A 195 20.70 8.90 9.51
CA PRO A 195 21.88 8.77 10.36
C PRO A 195 23.07 8.03 9.71
N PHE A 196 23.03 7.76 8.41
CA PHE A 196 23.99 6.96 7.65
C PHE A 196 24.39 7.67 6.36
#